data_AF-A0A5E6NC43-F1
#
_entry.id   AF-A0A5E6NC43-F1
#
_cell.length_a   1.000
_cell.length_b   1.000
_cell.length_c   1.000
_cell.angle_alpha   90.00
_cell.angle_beta   90.00
_cell.angle_gamma   90.00
#
_symmetry.space_group_name_H-M   'P 1'
#
loop_
_entity.id
_entity.type
_entity.pdbx_description
1 polymer ?
#
loop_
_entity_poly.entity_id
_entity_poly.type
_entity_poly.pdbx_seq_one_letter_code
_entity_poly.pdbx_strand_id
1 'polypeptide(L)'
;MAYVSLFGKETISSIRTDIFLQVISKKKKAWHATAKHIKDITIPYIGIGITLLDKQDFKDIIVCFDDFERLSSSMELKEVLGLISELKEQKNCSVVMILNEDELRDNKETLDKYKEKLIDYEFSYDPRPFESLEILQDKLTAFKEYPLQKYLTRHKINNIRVISRIINALNDFSFIESDIKDVPEVTTEIVGNIIEIAAINAQTSSFLELIEYANKRILPDASDKLKKNKKYEDLLSLISKAYGIL
;
A
#
# COMPACT_ATOMS: atom_id res chain seq x y z
N MET A 1 15.27 -12.48 -3.92
CA MET A 1 13.85 -12.17 -4.10
C MET A 1 13.58 -11.53 -5.47
N ALA A 2 12.77 -12.16 -6.32
CA ALA A 2 12.12 -11.51 -7.46
C ALA A 2 10.71 -11.07 -7.02
N TYR A 3 10.32 -9.83 -7.28
CA TYR A 3 9.03 -9.26 -6.87
C TYR A 3 8.13 -9.04 -8.09
N VAL A 4 6.88 -9.46 -8.00
CA VAL A 4 5.88 -9.33 -9.06
C VAL A 4 4.62 -8.73 -8.46
N SER A 5 4.30 -7.49 -8.83
CA SER A 5 2.95 -6.95 -8.66
C SER A 5 2.08 -7.45 -9.80
N LEU A 6 0.90 -7.98 -9.48
CA LEU A 6 -0.09 -8.39 -10.47
C LEU A 6 -0.87 -7.21 -11.05
N PHE A 7 -0.77 -6.04 -10.41
CA PHE A 7 -1.43 -4.84 -10.90
C PHE A 7 -0.86 -4.38 -12.25
N GLY A 8 -1.75 -4.10 -13.21
CA GLY A 8 -1.39 -3.67 -14.56
C GLY A 8 -0.79 -4.77 -15.45
N LYS A 9 -0.87 -6.04 -15.02
CA LYS A 9 -0.49 -7.20 -15.83
C LYS A 9 -1.73 -7.76 -16.53
N GLU A 10 -1.67 -7.81 -17.87
CA GLU A 10 -2.77 -8.29 -18.71
C GLU A 10 -2.57 -9.74 -19.18
N THR A 11 -1.36 -10.31 -19.05
CA THR A 11 -1.08 -11.69 -19.49
C THR A 11 -0.12 -12.42 -18.57
N ILE A 12 -0.26 -13.75 -18.45
CA ILE A 12 0.70 -14.60 -17.75
C ILE A 12 2.11 -14.49 -18.36
N SER A 13 2.20 -14.30 -19.68
CA SER A 13 3.48 -14.09 -20.37
C SER A 13 4.24 -12.86 -19.84
N SER A 14 3.52 -11.78 -19.53
CA SER A 14 4.14 -10.58 -18.94
C SER A 14 4.71 -10.86 -17.55
N ILE A 15 4.01 -11.63 -16.73
CA ILE A 15 4.49 -12.05 -15.40
C ILE A 15 5.71 -12.98 -15.53
N ARG A 16 5.65 -13.95 -16.45
CA ARG A 16 6.77 -14.84 -16.73
C ARG A 16 8.03 -14.06 -17.13
N THR A 17 7.86 -13.07 -17.98
CA THR A 17 8.97 -12.22 -18.45
C THR A 17 9.59 -11.42 -17.31
N ASP A 18 8.78 -10.83 -16.43
CA ASP A 18 9.28 -10.07 -15.26
C ASP A 18 10.13 -10.93 -14.32
N ILE A 19 9.63 -12.12 -13.98
CA ILE A 19 10.36 -13.06 -13.12
C ILE A 19 11.68 -13.45 -13.79
N PHE A 20 11.64 -13.81 -15.08
CA PHE A 20 12.82 -14.20 -15.85
C PHE A 20 13.91 -13.12 -15.83
N LEU A 21 13.55 -11.88 -16.13
CA LEU A 21 14.48 -10.75 -16.13
C LEU A 21 15.09 -10.50 -14.75
N GLN A 22 14.30 -10.63 -13.68
CA GLN A 22 14.77 -10.45 -12.31
C GLN A 22 15.70 -11.58 -11.85
N VAL A 23 15.39 -12.83 -12.21
CA VAL A 23 16.23 -14.00 -11.90
C VAL A 23 17.58 -13.88 -12.61
N ILE A 24 17.59 -13.63 -13.91
CA ILE A 24 18.83 -13.48 -14.68
C ILE A 24 19.65 -12.28 -14.22
N SER A 25 19.02 -11.13 -13.97
CA SER A 25 19.77 -9.94 -13.52
C SER A 25 20.45 -10.15 -12.16
N LYS A 26 19.82 -10.90 -11.24
CA LYS A 26 20.42 -11.26 -9.96
C LYS A 26 21.59 -12.23 -10.14
N LYS A 27 21.46 -13.20 -11.04
CA LYS A 27 22.58 -14.06 -11.41
C LYS A 27 23.73 -13.30 -12.08
N LYS A 28 23.43 -12.36 -12.99
CA LYS A 28 24.44 -11.49 -13.61
C LYS A 28 25.16 -10.60 -12.60
N LYS A 29 24.48 -10.06 -11.58
CA LYS A 29 25.13 -9.32 -10.48
C LYS A 29 26.07 -10.21 -9.66
N ALA A 30 25.73 -11.48 -9.44
CA ALA A 30 26.66 -12.46 -8.86
C ALA A 30 27.83 -12.77 -9.82
N TRP A 31 27.61 -12.71 -11.14
CA TRP A 31 28.59 -12.99 -12.19
C TRP A 31 29.55 -11.83 -12.50
N HIS A 32 29.17 -10.57 -12.26
CA HIS A 32 30.05 -9.41 -12.47
C HIS A 32 31.20 -9.32 -11.44
N ALA A 33 31.08 -10.02 -10.31
CA ALA A 33 32.20 -10.24 -9.39
C ALA A 33 33.24 -11.23 -9.97
N THR A 34 32.91 -12.01 -11.01
CA THR A 34 33.75 -13.11 -11.51
C THR A 34 33.99 -13.16 -13.03
N ALA A 35 33.38 -12.32 -13.88
CA ALA A 35 33.66 -12.39 -15.32
C ALA A 35 33.70 -11.04 -16.06
N LYS A 36 34.91 -10.65 -16.46
CA LYS A 36 35.20 -9.57 -17.43
C LYS A 36 34.79 -9.92 -18.88
N HIS A 37 34.17 -11.08 -19.14
CA HIS A 37 33.98 -11.63 -20.50
C HIS A 37 32.59 -12.24 -20.75
N ILE A 38 31.52 -11.49 -20.50
CA ILE A 38 30.19 -11.86 -21.03
C ILE A 38 29.60 -10.64 -21.72
N LYS A 39 30.07 -10.40 -22.96
CA LYS A 39 29.34 -9.61 -23.93
C LYS A 39 28.38 -10.56 -24.66
N ASP A 40 27.16 -10.07 -24.87
CA ASP A 40 26.17 -10.59 -25.81
C ASP A 40 25.39 -11.84 -25.36
N ILE A 41 24.48 -11.63 -24.41
CA ILE A 41 23.26 -12.47 -24.31
C ILE A 41 22.13 -11.69 -24.99
N THR A 42 21.86 -12.01 -26.25
CA THR A 42 20.62 -11.66 -26.95
C THR A 42 19.48 -12.45 -26.32
N ILE A 43 18.64 -11.77 -25.54
CA ILE A 43 17.43 -12.34 -24.93
C ILE A 43 16.33 -12.34 -26.01
N PRO A 44 15.83 -13.50 -26.46
CA PRO A 44 14.75 -13.55 -27.43
C PRO A 44 13.47 -12.94 -26.84
N TYR A 45 12.72 -12.22 -27.68
CA TYR A 45 11.48 -11.53 -27.33
C TYR A 45 10.41 -12.47 -26.73
N ILE A 46 9.94 -12.08 -25.54
CA ILE A 46 8.57 -12.17 -24.98
C ILE A 46 7.78 -13.45 -25.31
N GLY A 47 7.77 -14.40 -24.38
CA GLY A 47 6.84 -15.54 -24.39
C GLY A 47 7.29 -16.79 -23.63
N ILE A 48 8.61 -17.01 -23.55
CA ILE A 48 9.21 -18.32 -23.18
C ILE A 48 10.23 -18.16 -22.03
N GLY A 49 10.26 -17.00 -21.34
CA GLY A 49 11.32 -16.67 -20.37
C GLY A 49 11.51 -17.71 -19.26
N ILE A 50 10.49 -17.98 -18.45
CA ILE A 50 10.62 -18.90 -17.31
C ILE A 50 10.89 -20.35 -17.72
N THR A 51 10.38 -20.81 -18.87
CA THR A 51 10.59 -22.19 -19.30
C THR A 51 12.05 -22.47 -19.64
N LEU A 52 12.83 -21.43 -19.99
CA LEU A 52 14.28 -21.49 -20.20
C LEU A 52 15.10 -21.58 -18.90
N LEU A 53 14.48 -21.33 -17.74
CA LEU A 53 15.14 -21.39 -16.44
C LEU A 53 14.91 -22.75 -15.80
N ASP A 54 15.96 -23.38 -15.30
CA ASP A 54 15.87 -24.66 -14.59
C ASP A 54 15.84 -24.48 -13.07
N LYS A 55 15.67 -25.59 -12.34
CA LYS A 55 15.67 -25.58 -10.86
C LYS A 55 16.88 -24.86 -10.27
N GLN A 56 18.05 -25.04 -10.88
CA GLN A 56 19.30 -24.40 -10.46
C GLN A 56 19.29 -22.87 -10.67
N ASP A 57 18.39 -22.35 -11.52
CA ASP A 57 18.19 -20.92 -11.71
C ASP A 57 17.41 -20.26 -10.59
N PHE A 58 16.55 -21.01 -9.93
CA PHE A 58 15.76 -20.55 -8.80
C PHE A 58 16.35 -20.89 -7.43
N LYS A 59 17.52 -21.55 -7.40
CA LYS A 59 18.22 -21.81 -6.15
C LYS A 59 18.48 -20.49 -5.41
N ASP A 60 18.08 -20.44 -4.13
CA ASP A 60 18.20 -19.27 -3.25
C ASP A 60 17.39 -18.03 -3.73
N ILE A 61 16.44 -18.21 -4.64
CA ILE A 61 15.52 -17.16 -5.08
C ILE A 61 14.12 -17.42 -4.54
N ILE A 62 13.61 -16.43 -3.80
CA ILE A 62 12.21 -16.32 -3.44
C ILE A 62 11.50 -15.51 -4.52
N VAL A 63 10.36 -15.98 -5.03
CA VAL A 63 9.47 -15.18 -5.90
C VAL A 63 8.31 -14.69 -5.05
N CYS A 64 8.09 -13.38 -5.00
CA CYS A 64 7.01 -12.74 -4.25
C CYS A 64 5.97 -12.21 -5.23
N PHE A 65 4.73 -12.68 -5.10
CA PHE A 65 3.58 -12.16 -5.83
C PHE A 65 2.77 -11.26 -4.89
N ASP A 66 2.36 -10.10 -5.39
CA ASP A 66 1.62 -9.07 -4.63
C ASP A 66 0.47 -8.49 -5.48
N ASP A 67 -0.42 -7.72 -4.85
CA ASP A 67 -1.57 -7.04 -5.46
C ASP A 67 -2.58 -7.98 -6.16
N PHE A 68 -2.87 -9.17 -5.60
CA PHE A 68 -3.83 -10.12 -6.20
C PHE A 68 -5.25 -9.55 -6.34
N GLU A 69 -5.68 -8.74 -5.38
CA GLU A 69 -6.96 -8.02 -5.41
C GLU A 69 -7.07 -7.00 -6.55
N ARG A 70 -5.95 -6.70 -7.21
CA ARG A 70 -5.87 -5.78 -8.35
C ARG A 70 -5.52 -6.49 -9.66
N LEU A 71 -5.71 -7.80 -9.72
CA LEU A 71 -5.59 -8.59 -10.95
C LEU A 71 -6.53 -8.05 -12.03
N SER A 72 -6.04 -7.94 -13.27
CA SER A 72 -6.85 -7.48 -14.40
C SER A 72 -7.99 -8.46 -14.70
N SER A 73 -9.14 -7.95 -15.13
CA SER A 73 -10.27 -8.77 -15.58
C SER A 73 -9.97 -9.58 -16.84
N SER A 74 -8.90 -9.26 -17.56
CA SER A 74 -8.42 -10.01 -18.72
C SER A 74 -7.65 -11.28 -18.35
N MET A 75 -7.32 -11.48 -17.07
CA MET A 75 -6.55 -12.63 -16.56
C MET A 75 -7.32 -13.34 -15.45
N GLU A 76 -7.36 -14.67 -15.51
CA GLU A 76 -8.04 -15.43 -14.47
C GLU A 76 -7.07 -15.78 -13.33
N LEU A 77 -7.52 -15.65 -12.07
CA LEU A 77 -6.69 -15.98 -10.90
C LEU A 77 -6.12 -17.41 -10.99
N LYS A 78 -6.90 -18.36 -11.51
CA LYS A 78 -6.48 -19.76 -11.70
C LYS A 78 -5.22 -19.89 -12.56
N GLU A 79 -5.01 -19.01 -13.53
CA GLU A 79 -3.82 -19.05 -14.39
C GLU A 79 -2.57 -18.60 -13.61
N VAL A 80 -2.71 -17.59 -12.76
CA VAL A 80 -1.64 -17.13 -11.86
C VAL A 80 -1.30 -18.22 -10.84
N LEU A 81 -2.31 -18.84 -10.23
CA LEU A 81 -2.11 -19.96 -9.31
C LEU A 81 -1.45 -21.16 -9.99
N GLY A 82 -1.79 -21.42 -11.26
CA GLY A 82 -1.13 -22.44 -12.08
C GLY A 82 0.36 -22.15 -12.28
N LEU A 83 0.74 -20.89 -12.54
CA LEU A 83 2.14 -20.47 -12.61
C LEU A 83 2.85 -20.63 -11.26
N ILE A 84 2.18 -20.32 -10.15
CA ILE A 84 2.76 -20.48 -8.81
C ILE A 84 3.03 -21.96 -8.51
N SER A 85 2.11 -22.86 -8.86
CA SER A 85 2.32 -24.31 -8.75
C SER A 85 3.48 -24.78 -9.64
N GLU A 86 3.60 -24.29 -10.87
CA GLU A 86 4.74 -24.55 -11.76
C GLU A 86 6.08 -24.17 -11.09
N LEU A 87 6.15 -22.97 -10.50
CA LEU A 87 7.35 -22.48 -9.81
C LEU A 87 7.69 -23.31 -8.57
N LYS A 88 6.69 -23.63 -7.74
CA LYS A 88 6.85 -24.41 -6.51
C LYS A 88 7.31 -25.84 -6.83
N GLU A 89 6.57 -26.55 -7.67
CA GLU A 89 6.72 -28.00 -7.87
C GLU A 89 7.77 -28.34 -8.93
N GLN A 90 7.76 -27.62 -10.06
CA GLN A 90 8.64 -27.96 -11.19
C GLN A 90 9.98 -27.25 -11.10
N LYS A 91 10.01 -26.02 -10.57
CA LYS A 91 11.25 -25.23 -10.42
C LYS A 91 11.84 -25.28 -9.00
N ASN A 92 11.17 -25.91 -8.04
CA ASN A 92 11.61 -26.03 -6.64
C ASN A 92 11.95 -24.65 -6.03
N CYS A 93 11.13 -23.65 -6.38
CA CYS A 93 11.29 -22.26 -5.96
C CYS A 93 10.44 -21.97 -4.73
N SER A 94 10.98 -21.19 -3.79
CA SER A 94 10.17 -20.66 -2.68
C SER A 94 9.31 -19.50 -3.18
N VAL A 95 8.00 -19.59 -2.94
CA VAL A 95 7.05 -18.54 -3.35
C VAL A 95 6.42 -17.91 -2.12
N VAL A 96 6.28 -16.59 -2.14
CA VAL A 96 5.52 -15.79 -1.17
C VAL A 96 4.36 -15.13 -1.91
N MET A 97 3.16 -15.19 -1.33
CA MET A 97 1.97 -14.52 -1.83
C MET A 97 1.55 -13.47 -0.80
N ILE A 98 1.35 -12.23 -1.25
CA ILE A 98 0.83 -11.13 -0.46
C ILE A 98 -0.47 -10.70 -1.12
N LEU A 99 -1.58 -10.74 -0.38
CA LEU A 99 -2.89 -10.42 -0.91
C LEU A 99 -3.82 -9.89 0.18
N ASN A 100 -4.81 -9.10 -0.23
CA ASN A 100 -5.94 -8.74 0.62
C ASN A 100 -7.15 -9.62 0.30
N GLU A 101 -7.42 -10.62 1.13
CA GLU A 101 -8.51 -11.58 0.92
C GLU A 101 -9.90 -10.96 0.87
N ASP A 102 -10.12 -9.87 1.61
CA ASP A 102 -11.42 -9.19 1.64
C ASP A 102 -11.67 -8.38 0.36
N GLU A 103 -10.61 -8.03 -0.37
CA GLU A 103 -10.68 -7.30 -1.63
C GLU A 103 -10.59 -8.18 -2.88
N LEU A 104 -10.48 -9.51 -2.72
CA LEU A 104 -10.41 -10.45 -3.87
C LEU A 104 -11.71 -10.57 -4.69
N ARG A 105 -12.82 -9.97 -4.24
CA ARG A 105 -14.13 -10.02 -4.92
C ARG A 105 -14.51 -11.48 -5.28
N ASP A 106 -14.87 -11.74 -6.54
CA ASP A 106 -15.30 -13.05 -7.05
C ASP A 106 -14.18 -14.11 -7.05
N ASN A 107 -12.91 -13.70 -6.89
CA ASN A 107 -11.78 -14.62 -6.90
C ASN A 107 -11.58 -15.37 -5.56
N LYS A 108 -12.32 -15.00 -4.50
CA LYS A 108 -12.17 -15.62 -3.17
C LYS A 108 -12.44 -17.12 -3.20
N GLU A 109 -13.54 -17.55 -3.82
CA GLU A 109 -13.89 -18.98 -3.93
C GLU A 109 -12.84 -19.76 -4.75
N THR A 110 -12.27 -19.11 -5.77
CA THR A 110 -11.18 -19.70 -6.56
C THR A 110 -9.93 -19.86 -5.71
N LEU A 111 -9.54 -18.87 -4.92
CA LEU A 111 -8.40 -19.00 -4.02
C LEU A 111 -8.62 -20.15 -3.02
N ASP A 112 -9.77 -20.18 -2.34
CA ASP A 112 -10.09 -21.16 -1.30
C ASP A 112 -9.98 -22.61 -1.80
N LYS A 113 -10.41 -22.87 -3.04
CA LYS A 113 -10.29 -24.20 -3.68
C LYS A 113 -8.84 -24.67 -3.87
N TYR A 114 -7.90 -23.74 -4.03
CA TYR A 114 -6.50 -24.04 -4.30
C TYR A 114 -5.62 -23.91 -3.06
N LYS A 115 -6.07 -23.20 -2.01
CA LYS A 115 -5.31 -22.97 -0.77
C LYS A 115 -4.71 -24.27 -0.21
N GLU A 116 -5.54 -25.30 0.00
CA GLU A 116 -5.12 -26.58 0.61
C GLU A 116 -3.95 -27.25 -0.12
N LYS A 117 -3.87 -27.12 -1.45
CA LYS A 117 -2.84 -27.77 -2.26
C LYS A 117 -1.61 -26.89 -2.47
N LEU A 118 -1.81 -25.58 -2.54
CA LEU A 118 -0.78 -24.65 -2.97
C LEU A 118 -0.03 -24.03 -1.79
N ILE A 119 -0.70 -23.76 -0.68
CA ILE A 119 -0.19 -22.96 0.44
C ILE A 119 0.27 -23.89 1.56
N ASP A 120 1.58 -23.85 1.87
CA ASP A 120 2.15 -24.64 2.97
C ASP A 120 2.02 -23.92 4.32
N TYR A 121 2.10 -22.59 4.30
CA TYR A 121 2.03 -21.74 5.48
C TYR A 121 1.22 -20.48 5.17
N GLU A 122 0.34 -20.12 6.10
CA GLU A 122 -0.52 -18.94 6.00
C GLU A 122 -0.30 -18.07 7.23
N PHE A 123 -0.16 -16.76 7.00
CA PHE A 123 0.04 -15.78 8.06
C PHE A 123 -0.95 -14.64 7.85
N SER A 124 -1.79 -14.39 8.86
CA SER A 124 -2.65 -13.21 8.87
C SER A 124 -1.87 -12.02 9.45
N TYR A 125 -1.85 -10.91 8.72
CA TYR A 125 -1.23 -9.66 9.16
C TYR A 125 -2.29 -8.71 9.72
N ASP A 126 -2.47 -8.71 11.03
CA ASP A 126 -3.36 -7.80 11.76
C ASP A 126 -2.61 -7.16 12.94
N PRO A 127 -1.76 -6.14 12.68
CA PRO A 127 -0.99 -5.49 13.73
C PRO A 127 -1.91 -4.70 14.66
N ARG A 128 -1.56 -4.66 15.95
CA ARG A 128 -2.21 -3.76 16.90
C ARG A 128 -1.77 -2.32 16.62
N PRO A 129 -2.59 -1.31 16.94
CA PRO A 129 -2.26 0.10 16.73
C PRO A 129 -0.88 0.53 17.26
N PHE A 130 -0.44 -0.04 18.39
CA PHE A 130 0.87 0.30 18.95
C PHE A 130 2.03 -0.35 18.20
N GLU A 131 1.86 -1.55 17.65
CA GLU A 131 2.90 -2.22 16.85
C GLU A 131 3.15 -1.43 15.57
N SER A 132 2.08 -0.96 14.92
CA SER A 132 2.20 -0.07 13.75
C SER A 132 2.81 1.29 14.09
N LEU A 133 2.55 1.83 15.28
CA LEU A 133 3.14 3.08 15.74
C LEU A 133 4.64 2.92 16.04
N GLU A 134 5.04 1.81 16.66
CA GLU A 134 6.45 1.51 16.99
C GLU A 134 7.33 1.53 15.73
N ILE A 135 6.85 0.95 14.62
CA ILE A 135 7.54 0.98 13.31
C ILE A 135 7.81 2.41 12.82
N LEU A 136 6.97 3.38 13.20
CA LEU A 136 7.05 4.77 12.75
C LEU A 136 7.54 5.73 13.84
N GLN A 137 7.89 5.24 15.03
CA GLN A 137 8.13 6.07 16.20
C GLN A 137 9.25 7.09 15.97
N ASP A 138 10.32 6.68 15.31
CA ASP A 138 11.47 7.55 14.99
C ASP A 138 11.12 8.67 13.99
N LYS A 139 10.00 8.55 13.27
CA LYS A 139 9.53 9.58 12.32
C LYS A 139 8.73 10.67 13.01
N LEU A 140 8.22 10.46 14.22
CA LEU A 140 7.51 11.48 14.97
C LEU A 140 8.51 12.44 15.61
N THR A 141 8.62 13.65 15.06
CA THR A 141 9.59 14.65 15.52
C THR A 141 8.97 15.76 16.34
N ALA A 142 7.68 16.05 16.12
CA ALA A 142 6.90 17.04 16.85
C ALA A 142 5.85 16.42 17.77
N PHE A 143 5.44 17.14 18.81
CA PHE A 143 4.38 16.76 19.75
C PHE A 143 4.59 15.39 20.40
N LYS A 144 5.85 15.03 20.70
CA LYS A 144 6.22 13.69 21.21
C LYS A 144 5.55 13.33 22.53
N GLU A 145 5.25 14.33 23.35
CA GLU A 145 4.57 14.16 24.64
C GLU A 145 3.06 13.92 24.50
N TYR A 146 2.49 14.15 23.30
CA TYR A 146 1.07 13.90 23.07
C TYR A 146 0.78 12.38 23.08
N PRO A 147 -0.28 11.91 23.75
CA PRO A 147 -0.59 10.48 23.87
C PRO A 147 -1.19 9.88 22.59
N LEU A 148 -0.45 9.90 21.49
CA LEU A 148 -0.90 9.44 20.16
C LEU A 148 -1.36 7.98 20.18
N GLN A 149 -0.65 7.10 20.89
CA GLN A 149 -1.04 5.69 21.04
C GLN A 149 -2.47 5.55 21.59
N LYS A 150 -2.84 6.36 22.60
CA LYS A 150 -4.18 6.33 23.19
C LYS A 150 -5.26 6.70 22.17
N TYR A 151 -4.96 7.68 21.30
CA TYR A 151 -5.83 8.04 20.19
C TYR A 151 -5.98 6.87 19.21
N LEU A 152 -4.87 6.31 18.72
CA LEU A 152 -4.88 5.21 17.75
C LEU A 152 -5.62 3.98 18.27
N THR A 153 -5.40 3.61 19.54
CA THR A 153 -6.12 2.50 20.20
C THR A 153 -7.62 2.77 20.32
N ARG A 154 -8.01 3.97 20.77
CA ARG A 154 -9.42 4.35 20.92
C ARG A 154 -10.17 4.27 19.59
N HIS A 155 -9.54 4.74 18.52
CA HIS A 155 -10.13 4.79 17.18
C HIS A 155 -9.84 3.54 16.34
N LYS A 156 -9.16 2.52 16.91
CA LYS A 156 -8.78 1.28 16.23
C LYS A 156 -8.01 1.50 14.92
N ILE A 157 -7.16 2.52 14.89
CA ILE A 157 -6.34 2.85 13.73
C ILE A 157 -5.05 2.02 13.79
N ASN A 158 -5.00 0.93 13.02
CA ASN A 158 -3.82 0.08 12.88
C ASN A 158 -3.14 0.18 11.50
N ASN A 159 -3.79 0.81 10.52
CA ASN A 159 -3.23 1.01 9.19
C ASN A 159 -2.01 1.94 9.24
N ILE A 160 -0.83 1.38 8.95
CA ILE A 160 0.44 2.11 9.01
C ILE A 160 0.50 3.32 8.05
N ARG A 161 -0.22 3.29 6.92
CA ARG A 161 -0.30 4.43 6.00
C ARG A 161 -1.07 5.59 6.63
N VAL A 162 -2.16 5.29 7.33
CA VAL A 162 -2.95 6.30 8.07
C VAL A 162 -2.11 6.91 9.18
N ILE A 163 -1.43 6.07 9.98
CA ILE A 163 -0.53 6.53 11.05
C ILE A 163 0.60 7.41 10.48
N SER A 164 1.19 7.01 9.35
CA SER A 164 2.21 7.84 8.69
C SER A 164 1.68 9.20 8.25
N ARG A 165 0.43 9.29 7.75
CA ARG A 165 -0.18 10.58 7.38
C ARG A 165 -0.45 11.45 8.61
N ILE A 166 -0.85 10.85 9.73
CA ILE A 166 -0.99 11.55 11.02
C ILE A 166 0.37 12.10 11.48
N ILE A 167 1.43 11.28 11.49
CA ILE A 167 2.77 11.71 11.89
C ILE A 167 3.30 12.84 11.00
N ASN A 168 3.11 12.74 9.69
CA ASN A 168 3.52 13.79 8.76
C ASN A 168 2.79 15.10 9.07
N ALA A 169 1.46 15.05 9.29
CA ALA A 169 0.70 16.24 9.66
C ALA A 169 1.20 16.86 10.98
N LEU A 170 1.47 16.05 12.00
CA LEU A 170 2.05 16.54 13.26
C LEU A 170 3.39 17.24 13.02
N ASN A 171 4.28 16.65 12.23
CA ASN A 171 5.57 17.25 11.91
C ASN A 171 5.44 18.54 11.09
N ASP A 172 4.49 18.61 10.15
CA ASP A 172 4.20 19.81 9.35
C ASP A 172 3.73 20.98 10.23
N PHE A 173 3.07 20.69 11.36
CA PHE A 173 2.67 21.67 12.37
C PHE A 173 3.69 21.87 13.50
N SER A 174 4.93 21.38 13.38
CA SER A 174 5.98 21.56 14.40
C SER A 174 6.21 23.03 14.80
N PHE A 175 5.95 23.98 13.90
CA PHE A 175 6.16 25.41 14.14
C PHE A 175 5.29 26.02 15.26
N ILE A 176 4.15 25.41 15.59
CA ILE A 176 3.29 25.90 16.70
C ILE A 176 3.61 25.24 18.04
N GLU A 177 4.47 24.23 18.08
CA GLU A 177 4.70 23.42 19.28
C GLU A 177 5.20 24.25 20.45
N SER A 178 6.15 25.17 20.21
CA SER A 178 6.67 26.07 21.24
C SER A 178 5.61 26.99 21.82
N ASP A 179 4.63 27.38 21.02
CA ASP A 179 3.65 28.42 21.35
C ASP A 179 2.50 27.88 22.19
N ILE A 180 2.22 26.57 22.08
CA ILE A 180 1.09 25.94 22.75
C ILE A 180 1.50 25.05 23.93
N LYS A 181 2.78 24.65 24.04
CA LYS A 181 3.26 23.66 25.02
C LYS A 181 2.90 23.99 26.48
N ASP A 182 2.85 25.27 26.83
CA ASP A 182 2.66 25.72 28.22
C ASP A 182 1.18 25.77 28.62
N VAL A 183 0.27 25.47 27.69
CA VAL A 183 -1.18 25.43 27.92
C VAL A 183 -1.71 24.04 27.52
N PRO A 184 -1.79 23.08 28.46
CA PRO A 184 -2.11 21.68 28.16
C PRO A 184 -3.47 21.48 27.50
N GLU A 185 -4.48 22.27 27.86
CA GLU A 185 -5.82 22.19 27.28
C GLU A 185 -5.80 22.58 25.80
N VAL A 186 -5.16 23.70 25.46
CA VAL A 186 -5.00 24.19 24.09
C VAL A 186 -4.15 23.22 23.26
N THR A 187 -3.06 22.70 23.82
CA THR A 187 -2.25 21.66 23.17
C THR A 187 -3.09 20.44 22.84
N THR A 188 -3.85 19.94 23.81
CA THR A 188 -4.68 18.74 23.63
C THR A 188 -5.72 18.93 22.53
N GLU A 189 -6.37 20.09 22.50
CA GLU A 189 -7.39 20.42 21.50
C GLU A 189 -6.80 20.56 20.10
N ILE A 190 -5.75 21.37 19.94
CA ILE A 190 -5.14 21.65 18.64
C ILE A 190 -4.50 20.38 18.05
N VAL A 191 -3.68 19.68 18.84
CA VAL A 191 -3.02 18.45 18.38
C VAL A 191 -4.06 17.36 18.09
N GLY A 192 -5.09 17.24 18.92
CA GLY A 192 -6.21 16.35 18.67
C GLY A 192 -6.91 16.63 17.34
N ASN A 193 -7.17 17.90 17.02
CA ASN A 193 -7.79 18.30 15.76
C ASN A 193 -6.89 18.00 14.54
N ILE A 194 -5.58 18.25 14.63
CA ILE A 194 -4.62 17.91 13.56
C ILE A 194 -4.68 16.41 13.26
N ILE A 195 -4.61 15.58 14.31
CA ILE A 195 -4.65 14.12 14.19
C ILE A 195 -5.96 13.68 13.55
N GLU A 196 -7.10 14.22 13.99
CA GLU A 196 -8.41 13.79 13.53
C GLU A 196 -8.66 14.17 12.06
N ILE A 197 -8.30 15.38 11.65
CA ILE A 197 -8.35 15.81 10.25
C ILE A 197 -7.43 14.94 9.39
N ALA A 198 -6.20 14.68 9.85
CA ALA A 198 -5.24 13.85 9.12
C ALA A 198 -5.74 12.40 8.98
N ALA A 199 -6.30 11.84 10.04
CA ALA A 199 -6.86 10.49 10.05
C ALA A 199 -8.06 10.36 9.10
N ILE A 200 -8.96 11.34 9.09
CA ILE A 200 -10.12 11.33 8.20
C ILE A 200 -9.67 11.47 6.75
N ASN A 201 -8.86 12.49 6.44
CA ASN A 201 -8.30 12.69 5.10
C ASN A 201 -7.46 11.49 4.60
N ALA A 202 -6.89 10.71 5.53
CA ALA A 202 -6.17 9.48 5.20
C ALA A 202 -7.08 8.35 4.75
N GLN A 203 -8.31 8.30 5.25
CA GLN A 203 -9.28 7.23 5.05
C GLN A 203 -10.35 7.58 4.00
N THR A 204 -10.64 8.87 3.81
CA THR A 204 -11.60 9.35 2.81
C THR A 204 -10.90 9.61 1.48
N SER A 205 -11.47 9.10 0.39
CA SER A 205 -11.02 9.42 -0.98
C SER A 205 -11.55 10.77 -1.48
N SER A 206 -12.52 11.36 -0.77
CA SER A 206 -13.22 12.57 -1.18
C SER A 206 -12.96 13.74 -0.24
N PHE A 207 -12.47 14.85 -0.79
CA PHE A 207 -12.34 16.11 -0.07
C PHE A 207 -13.70 16.64 0.40
N LEU A 208 -14.80 16.30 -0.28
CA LEU A 208 -16.15 16.75 0.10
C LEU A 208 -16.60 16.13 1.43
N GLU A 209 -16.28 14.85 1.68
CA GLU A 209 -16.61 14.17 2.94
C GLU A 209 -15.83 14.79 4.12
N LEU A 210 -14.57 15.16 3.87
CA LEU A 210 -13.76 15.88 4.86
C LEU A 210 -14.36 17.25 5.21
N ILE A 211 -14.83 17.99 4.20
CA ILE A 211 -15.48 19.30 4.38
C ILE A 211 -16.82 19.16 5.10
N GLU A 212 -17.62 18.14 4.77
CA GLU A 212 -18.89 17.86 5.46
C GLU A 212 -18.65 17.57 6.95
N TYR A 213 -17.67 16.73 7.26
CA TYR A 213 -17.26 16.45 8.64
C TYR A 213 -16.80 17.73 9.35
N ALA A 214 -15.92 18.52 8.73
CA ALA A 214 -15.42 19.77 9.30
C ALA A 214 -16.58 20.76 9.57
N ASN A 215 -17.51 20.90 8.64
CA ASN A 215 -18.68 21.77 8.79
C ASN A 215 -19.59 21.34 9.95
N LYS A 216 -19.85 20.04 10.09
CA LYS A 216 -20.68 19.49 11.17
C LYS A 216 -20.08 19.76 12.56
N ARG A 217 -18.75 19.77 12.66
CA ARG A 217 -18.02 19.97 13.91
C ARG A 217 -17.80 21.44 14.25
N ILE A 218 -17.49 22.27 13.26
CA ILE A 218 -17.11 23.66 13.49
C ILE A 218 -18.35 24.51 13.84
N LEU A 219 -19.52 24.30 13.20
CA LEU A 219 -20.70 25.17 13.40
C LEU A 219 -22.04 24.45 13.14
N PRO A 220 -22.82 24.06 14.18
CA PRO A 220 -24.22 23.62 13.99
C PRO A 220 -25.11 24.70 13.35
N ASP A 221 -24.78 25.99 13.53
CA ASP A 221 -25.64 27.15 13.23
C ASP A 221 -25.12 28.10 12.13
N ALA A 222 -23.98 27.82 11.49
CA ALA A 222 -23.38 28.73 10.49
C ALA A 222 -23.13 28.14 9.10
N SER A 223 -23.74 26.98 8.80
CA SER A 223 -23.79 26.44 7.45
C SER A 223 -24.34 27.46 6.43
N ASP A 224 -25.26 28.35 6.87
CA ASP A 224 -25.85 29.40 6.04
C ASP A 224 -24.94 30.62 5.78
N LYS A 225 -23.91 30.87 6.62
CA LYS A 225 -22.96 31.98 6.41
C LYS A 225 -21.79 31.56 5.51
N LEU A 226 -21.35 30.31 5.58
CA LEU A 226 -20.26 29.78 4.75
C LEU A 226 -20.69 29.55 3.29
N LYS A 227 -21.92 29.08 3.04
CA LYS A 227 -22.53 29.04 1.70
C LYS A 227 -22.65 30.42 1.03
N LYS A 228 -22.62 31.51 1.80
CA LYS A 228 -22.61 32.88 1.27
C LYS A 228 -21.21 33.46 1.08
N ASN A 229 -20.15 32.71 1.45
CA ASN A 229 -18.79 33.18 1.29
C ASN A 229 -18.31 32.96 -0.14
N LYS A 230 -18.05 34.05 -0.86
CA LYS A 230 -17.62 34.04 -2.26
C LYS A 230 -16.38 33.18 -2.51
N LYS A 231 -15.43 33.14 -1.56
CA LYS A 231 -14.24 32.28 -1.65
C LYS A 231 -14.58 30.78 -1.59
N TYR A 232 -15.65 30.42 -0.88
CA TYR A 232 -16.10 29.04 -0.76
C TYR A 232 -16.79 28.57 -2.04
N GLU A 233 -17.65 29.42 -2.61
CA GLU A 233 -18.24 29.20 -3.94
C GLU A 233 -17.18 29.12 -5.05
N ASP A 234 -16.16 29.98 -5.00
CA ASP A 234 -15.03 29.94 -5.94
C ASP A 234 -14.27 28.59 -5.82
N LEU A 235 -14.03 28.11 -4.60
CA LEU A 235 -13.39 26.81 -4.34
C LEU A 235 -14.24 25.65 -4.87
N LEU A 236 -15.56 25.66 -4.62
CA LEU A 236 -16.48 24.65 -5.15
C LEU A 236 -16.55 24.66 -6.68
N SER A 237 -16.48 25.84 -7.31
CA SER A 237 -16.46 25.98 -8.77
C SER A 237 -15.16 25.44 -9.40
N LEU A 238 -14.04 25.56 -8.71
CA LEU A 238 -12.76 24.99 -9.13
C LEU A 238 -12.78 23.47 -9.03
N ILE A 239 -13.44 22.94 -8.00
CA ILE A 239 -13.64 21.50 -7.79
C ILE A 239 -14.58 20.92 -8.86
N SER A 240 -15.72 21.54 -9.14
CA SER A 240 -16.66 21.03 -10.16
C SER A 240 -16.03 20.99 -11.55
N LYS A 241 -15.19 21.97 -11.88
CA LYS A 241 -14.37 21.98 -13.11
C LYS A 241 -13.31 20.89 -13.15
N ALA A 242 -12.66 20.59 -12.02
CA ALA A 242 -11.60 19.58 -11.97
C ALA A 242 -12.14 18.14 -12.08
N TYR A 243 -13.37 17.89 -11.63
CA TYR A 243 -13.98 16.55 -11.58
C TYR A 243 -15.11 16.31 -12.59
N GLY A 244 -15.43 17.30 -13.45
CA GLY A 244 -16.41 17.13 -14.53
C GLY A 244 -17.83 16.84 -14.07
N ILE A 245 -18.23 17.35 -12.89
CA ILE A 245 -19.59 17.21 -12.38
C ILE A 245 -20.36 18.50 -12.72
N LEU A 246 -20.89 18.54 -13.95
CA LEU A 246 -22.05 19.33 -14.39
C LEU A 246 -22.66 18.65 -15.62
#